data_AF-A0A2S5BEN7-F1
#
_entry.id   AF-A0A2S5BEN7-F1
#
_cell.length_a   1.000
_cell.length_b   1.000
_cell.length_c   1.000
_cell.angle_alpha   90.00
_cell.angle_beta   90.00
_cell.angle_gamma   90.00
#
_symmetry.space_group_name_H-M   'P 1'
#
loop_
_entity.id
_entity.type
_entity.pdbx_description
1 polymer ?
#
loop_
_entity_poly.entity_id
_entity_poly.type
_entity_poly.pdbx_seq_one_letter_code
_entity_poly.pdbx_strand_id
1 'polypeptide(L)'
;MFSAVRLRSPALTRSFTMSTARSSARPVSLLTPKQVHDLVQSDDKSTVVIDASWHMPAAQRQPFQEYRKKRIEGATFWDVDQIASKSDVGVPHNMPSVAQFEDACSRLGIERDSHVVIYDSVGLFSSPRTAFTFKHFGHDRVSVLDGGLPRWQADNLPVDTGIPANPNPHAVAGDGSPIRARFGPIFSELLYAHKPKVESYFIADIEERFSEYKVDGAEKERKDVRQWKDMNKIIKKADAKREVIIDARSAGRFHGTEPEPREGLSSGHMPHALSLPFQAVLSPESSTTPPYRTMLSPEELEKVFEDVMGKDRWMEVKSGKRGVVGTCGSGMTASILWLALQRAGVVDNAAIYDESWTGYAARPESIIEKS
;
A
#
# COMPACT_ATOMS: atom_id res chain seq x y z
N MET A 1 -42.94 61.66 -30.28
CA MET A 1 -42.04 61.78 -29.11
C MET A 1 -42.54 60.83 -28.03
N PHE A 2 -41.62 60.16 -27.31
CA PHE A 2 -41.83 59.21 -26.19
C PHE A 2 -42.31 57.81 -26.61
N SER A 3 -41.78 56.69 -26.10
CA SER A 3 -40.62 56.40 -25.23
C SER A 3 -40.39 54.89 -25.34
N ALA A 4 -39.15 54.44 -25.60
CA ALA A 4 -38.82 53.02 -25.63
C ALA A 4 -38.65 52.50 -24.20
N VAL A 5 -39.59 51.68 -23.73
CA VAL A 5 -39.47 50.97 -22.45
C VAL A 5 -38.74 49.65 -22.68
N ARG A 6 -37.48 49.56 -22.24
CA ARG A 6 -36.74 48.30 -22.10
C ARG A 6 -37.29 47.52 -20.91
N LEU A 7 -37.94 46.39 -21.14
CA LEU A 7 -38.23 45.38 -20.11
C LEU A 7 -36.92 44.66 -19.75
N ARG A 8 -36.50 44.76 -18.49
CA ARG A 8 -35.41 43.95 -17.92
C ARG A 8 -35.95 42.59 -17.53
N SER A 9 -35.43 41.51 -18.11
CA SER A 9 -35.65 40.14 -17.63
C SER A 9 -34.95 39.97 -16.27
N PRO A 10 -35.58 39.33 -15.27
CA PRO A 10 -34.90 39.00 -14.02
C PRO A 10 -33.98 37.80 -14.25
N ALA A 11 -32.69 37.96 -13.93
CA ALA A 11 -31.75 36.86 -13.89
C ALA A 11 -32.07 35.98 -12.66
N LEU A 12 -32.53 34.75 -12.92
CA LEU A 12 -32.65 33.70 -11.91
C LEU A 12 -31.24 33.21 -11.54
N THR A 13 -30.68 33.76 -10.48
CA THR A 13 -29.45 33.24 -9.88
C THR A 13 -29.76 31.92 -9.17
N ARG A 14 -29.47 30.79 -9.82
CA ARG A 14 -29.45 29.47 -9.18
C ARG A 14 -28.26 29.44 -8.21
N SER A 15 -28.53 29.67 -6.94
CA SER A 15 -27.58 29.41 -5.86
C SER A 15 -27.36 27.89 -5.77
N PHE A 16 -26.32 27.39 -6.42
CA PHE A 16 -25.80 26.06 -6.12
C PHE A 16 -25.04 26.13 -4.79
N THR A 17 -25.72 25.83 -3.70
CA THR A 17 -25.04 25.38 -2.49
C THR A 17 -24.41 24.03 -2.81
N MET A 18 -23.12 24.04 -3.16
CA MET A 18 -22.30 22.82 -3.11
C MET A 18 -22.27 22.36 -1.65
N SER A 19 -23.11 21.38 -1.33
CA SER A 19 -22.94 20.57 -0.15
C SER A 19 -21.62 19.82 -0.33
N THR A 20 -20.55 20.29 0.31
CA THR A 20 -19.31 19.54 0.46
C THR A 20 -19.57 18.39 1.44
N ALA A 21 -20.30 17.37 0.99
CA ALA A 21 -20.20 16.07 1.62
C ALA A 21 -18.74 15.64 1.42
N ARG A 22 -17.95 15.59 2.49
CA ARG A 22 -16.69 14.82 2.47
C ARG A 22 -17.08 13.43 2.00
N SER A 23 -16.64 13.04 0.81
CA SER A 23 -16.56 11.62 0.47
C SER A 23 -15.70 11.00 1.55
N SER A 24 -16.30 10.27 2.51
CA SER A 24 -15.55 9.44 3.43
C SER A 24 -14.66 8.52 2.59
N ALA A 25 -13.36 8.42 2.90
CA ALA A 25 -12.49 7.54 2.14
C ALA A 25 -13.08 6.12 2.18
N ARG A 26 -13.02 5.40 1.05
CA ARG A 26 -13.53 4.03 1.00
C ARG A 26 -12.52 3.10 1.66
N PRO A 27 -12.91 2.17 2.54
CA PRO A 27 -11.99 1.15 3.03
C PRO A 27 -11.47 0.29 1.87
N VAL A 28 -10.27 -0.25 2.01
CA VAL A 28 -9.76 -1.27 1.08
C VAL A 28 -10.64 -2.52 1.19
N SER A 29 -11.16 -2.98 0.05
CA SER A 29 -11.99 -4.18 0.02
C SER A 29 -11.12 -5.44 -0.07
N LEU A 30 -11.48 -6.46 0.71
CA LEU A 30 -10.91 -7.80 0.56
C LEU A 30 -11.77 -8.63 -0.38
N LEU A 31 -11.17 -9.15 -1.43
CA LEU A 31 -11.85 -9.98 -2.42
C LEU A 31 -11.41 -11.44 -2.27
N THR A 32 -12.38 -12.35 -2.42
CA THR A 32 -12.12 -13.78 -2.54
C THR A 32 -11.55 -14.10 -3.93
N PRO A 33 -10.87 -15.24 -4.11
CA PRO A 33 -10.37 -15.65 -5.42
C PRO A 33 -11.48 -15.74 -6.47
N LYS A 34 -12.67 -16.24 -6.12
CA LYS A 34 -13.83 -16.25 -7.02
C LYS A 34 -14.19 -14.84 -7.50
N GLN A 35 -14.29 -13.86 -6.59
CA GLN A 35 -14.64 -12.49 -6.96
C GLN A 35 -13.59 -11.87 -7.90
N VAL A 36 -12.30 -12.11 -7.64
CA VAL A 36 -11.24 -11.62 -8.54
C VAL A 36 -11.30 -12.33 -9.88
N HIS A 37 -11.57 -13.63 -9.91
CA HIS A 37 -11.75 -14.39 -11.15
C HIS A 37 -12.91 -13.83 -11.99
N ASP A 38 -14.06 -13.59 -11.37
CA ASP A 38 -15.22 -13.00 -12.04
C ASP A 38 -14.89 -11.60 -12.61
N LEU A 39 -14.10 -10.78 -11.91
CA LEU A 39 -13.62 -9.48 -12.41
C LEU A 39 -12.69 -9.61 -13.61
N VAL A 40 -11.72 -10.53 -13.56
CA VAL A 40 -10.75 -10.77 -14.63
C VAL A 40 -11.44 -11.27 -15.91
N GLN A 41 -12.47 -12.10 -15.77
CA GLN A 41 -13.24 -12.63 -16.89
C GLN A 41 -14.28 -11.64 -17.45
N SER A 42 -14.48 -10.50 -16.77
CA SER A 42 -15.45 -9.52 -17.23
C SER A 42 -14.97 -8.75 -18.48
N ASP A 43 -15.94 -8.22 -19.23
CA ASP A 43 -15.67 -7.33 -20.35
C ASP A 43 -15.18 -5.94 -19.90
N ASP A 44 -15.32 -5.61 -18.61
CA ASP A 44 -14.83 -4.37 -18.02
C ASP A 44 -13.30 -4.39 -17.89
N LYS A 45 -12.64 -3.62 -18.77
CA LYS A 45 -11.18 -3.51 -18.80
C LYS A 45 -10.62 -2.48 -17.81
N SER A 46 -11.44 -1.91 -16.93
CA SER A 46 -10.97 -1.00 -15.89
C SER A 46 -10.25 -1.71 -14.73
N THR A 47 -10.33 -3.04 -14.64
CA THR A 47 -9.63 -3.80 -13.59
C THR A 47 -8.17 -4.05 -13.96
N VAL A 48 -7.25 -3.65 -13.08
CA VAL A 48 -5.82 -3.94 -13.19
C VAL A 48 -5.41 -4.83 -12.03
N VAL A 49 -4.98 -6.06 -12.33
CA VAL A 49 -4.46 -6.99 -11.33
C VAL A 49 -2.96 -6.78 -11.18
N ILE A 50 -2.49 -6.69 -9.94
CA ILE A 50 -1.10 -6.42 -9.60
C ILE A 50 -0.56 -7.51 -8.68
N ASP A 51 0.53 -8.13 -9.11
CA ASP A 51 1.40 -8.94 -8.27
C ASP A 51 2.39 -8.02 -7.55
N ALA A 52 2.17 -7.80 -6.26
CA ALA A 52 3.04 -7.03 -5.39
C ALA A 52 3.93 -7.92 -4.52
N SER A 53 4.29 -9.12 -4.99
CA SER A 53 5.13 -10.05 -4.24
C SER A 53 6.47 -9.43 -3.86
N TRP A 54 6.77 -9.48 -2.56
CA TRP A 54 8.06 -9.09 -2.00
C TRP A 54 8.42 -10.07 -0.89
N HIS A 55 9.70 -10.42 -0.79
CA HIS A 55 10.20 -11.37 0.20
C HIS A 55 11.32 -10.75 1.02
N MET A 56 11.38 -11.07 2.31
CA MET A 56 12.56 -10.72 3.10
C MET A 56 13.80 -11.41 2.51
N PRO A 57 14.98 -10.78 2.54
CA PRO A 57 16.21 -11.36 1.99
C PRO A 57 16.52 -12.78 2.49
N ALA A 58 16.20 -13.05 3.77
CA ALA A 58 16.38 -14.36 4.41
C ALA A 58 15.56 -15.49 3.77
N ALA A 59 14.45 -15.18 3.07
CA ALA A 59 13.65 -16.18 2.37
C ALA A 59 14.34 -16.74 1.12
N GLN A 60 15.35 -16.03 0.59
CA GLN A 60 16.08 -16.40 -0.64
C GLN A 60 15.16 -16.65 -1.84
N ARG A 61 13.99 -16.00 -1.85
CA ARG A 61 12.99 -16.05 -2.92
C ARG A 61 13.14 -14.84 -3.83
N GLN A 62 12.92 -15.04 -5.13
CA GLN A 62 13.06 -14.00 -6.15
C GLN A 62 11.67 -13.68 -6.72
N PRO A 63 10.96 -12.67 -6.19
CA PRO A 63 9.53 -12.48 -6.46
C PRO A 63 9.24 -12.25 -7.95
N PHE A 64 10.06 -11.46 -8.63
CA PHE A 64 9.91 -11.22 -10.07
C PHE A 64 10.08 -12.50 -10.91
N GLN A 65 11.01 -13.38 -10.53
CA GLN A 65 11.20 -14.66 -11.23
C GLN A 65 10.04 -15.63 -10.95
N GLU A 66 9.43 -15.56 -9.77
CA GLU A 66 8.22 -16.32 -9.45
C GLU A 66 7.04 -15.86 -10.30
N TYR A 67 6.81 -14.54 -10.36
CA TYR A 67 5.78 -13.91 -11.21
C TYR A 67 5.93 -14.28 -12.70
N ARG A 68 7.17 -14.29 -13.22
CA ARG A 68 7.43 -14.70 -14.62
C ARG A 68 7.00 -16.13 -14.90
N LYS A 69 7.17 -17.03 -13.92
CA LYS A 69 6.82 -18.45 -14.06
C LYS A 69 5.34 -18.71 -13.88
N LYS A 70 4.67 -17.96 -13.00
CA LYS A 70 3.28 -18.19 -12.62
C LYS A 70 2.66 -16.97 -11.97
N ARG A 71 1.51 -16.54 -12.47
CA ARG A 71 0.74 -15.37 -11.98
C ARG A 71 -0.76 -15.54 -12.24
N ILE A 72 -1.56 -14.62 -11.73
CA ILE A 72 -2.96 -14.47 -12.17
C ILE A 72 -2.96 -13.94 -13.61
N GLU A 73 -3.87 -14.42 -14.45
CA GLU A 73 -3.98 -13.98 -15.84
C GLU A 73 -4.16 -12.45 -15.94
N GLY A 74 -3.40 -11.83 -16.84
CA GLY A 74 -3.41 -10.37 -17.03
C GLY A 74 -2.73 -9.56 -15.93
N ALA A 75 -2.21 -10.20 -14.87
CA ALA A 75 -1.54 -9.48 -13.79
C ALA A 75 -0.24 -8.81 -14.25
N THR A 76 0.02 -7.62 -13.72
CA THR A 76 1.28 -6.88 -13.88
C THR A 76 2.13 -6.99 -12.61
N PHE A 77 3.45 -6.80 -12.70
CA PHE A 77 4.34 -6.85 -11.53
C PHE A 77 4.59 -5.46 -10.96
N TRP A 78 4.35 -5.30 -9.66
CA TRP A 78 4.66 -4.10 -8.88
C TRP A 78 5.84 -4.37 -7.97
N ASP A 79 6.99 -3.81 -8.34
CA ASP A 79 8.20 -3.92 -7.55
C ASP A 79 8.20 -2.90 -6.40
N VAL A 80 7.90 -3.41 -5.21
CA VAL A 80 7.84 -2.61 -3.98
C VAL A 80 9.19 -1.93 -3.69
N ASP A 81 10.32 -2.55 -4.04
CA ASP A 81 11.66 -2.01 -3.76
C ASP A 81 12.01 -0.87 -4.71
N GLN A 82 11.67 -1.01 -6.00
CA GLN A 82 12.00 0.01 -7.00
C GLN A 82 11.17 1.29 -6.85
N ILE A 83 9.91 1.13 -6.46
CA ILE A 83 9.00 2.27 -6.36
C ILE A 83 9.27 3.04 -5.07
N ALA A 84 9.68 2.36 -4.00
CA ALA A 84 9.94 3.00 -2.73
C ALA A 84 11.04 4.08 -2.73
N SER A 85 10.90 5.04 -1.82
CA SER A 85 11.98 5.96 -1.45
C SER A 85 12.84 5.38 -0.33
N LYS A 86 14.01 5.99 -0.13
CA LYS A 86 14.85 5.78 1.06
C LYS A 86 14.64 6.93 2.04
N SER A 87 14.64 6.64 3.34
CA SER A 87 14.69 7.70 4.35
C SER A 87 16.07 8.37 4.41
N ASP A 88 16.15 9.47 5.17
CA ASP A 88 17.40 10.18 5.48
C ASP A 88 18.44 9.28 6.18
N VAL A 89 17.98 8.31 6.98
CA VAL A 89 18.81 7.29 7.64
C VAL A 89 18.94 5.99 6.83
N GLY A 90 18.54 6.01 5.55
CA GLY A 90 18.78 4.93 4.60
C GLY A 90 17.91 3.69 4.78
N VAL A 91 16.75 3.81 5.44
CA VAL A 91 15.77 2.71 5.53
C VAL A 91 15.13 2.51 4.15
N PRO A 92 15.24 1.32 3.54
CA PRO A 92 14.56 1.02 2.28
C PRO A 92 13.06 0.81 2.54
N HIS A 93 12.23 1.05 1.52
CA HIS A 93 10.76 0.87 1.53
C HIS A 93 9.92 2.02 2.09
N ASN A 94 10.43 3.26 2.14
CA ASN A 94 9.57 4.41 2.46
C ASN A 94 8.63 4.75 1.29
N MET A 95 7.56 5.49 1.57
CA MET A 95 6.60 5.95 0.57
C MET A 95 7.33 6.58 -0.62
N PRO A 96 6.92 6.27 -1.85
CA PRO A 96 7.48 6.92 -3.03
C PRO A 96 7.23 8.42 -2.99
N SER A 97 8.00 9.18 -3.77
CA SER A 97 7.58 10.51 -4.17
C SER A 97 6.38 10.43 -5.11
N VAL A 98 5.65 11.54 -5.25
CA VAL A 98 4.53 11.64 -6.22
C VAL A 98 4.99 11.26 -7.62
N ALA A 99 6.15 11.77 -8.06
CA ALA A 99 6.69 11.47 -9.39
C ALA A 99 6.98 9.98 -9.60
N GLN A 100 7.56 9.30 -8.60
CA GLN A 100 7.81 7.85 -8.67
C GLN A 100 6.49 7.06 -8.76
N PHE A 101 5.48 7.45 -7.99
CA PHE A 101 4.18 6.77 -8.02
C PHE A 101 3.45 6.99 -9.35
N GLU A 102 3.43 8.23 -9.87
CA GLU A 102 2.82 8.58 -11.16
C GLU A 102 3.48 7.85 -12.34
N ASP A 103 4.82 7.80 -12.36
CA ASP A 103 5.59 7.08 -13.38
C ASP A 103 5.31 5.57 -13.33
N ALA A 104 5.32 4.97 -12.13
CA ALA A 104 5.01 3.56 -11.95
C ALA A 104 3.58 3.21 -12.41
N CYS A 105 2.58 4.00 -12.02
CA CYS A 105 1.20 3.79 -12.48
C CYS A 105 1.08 3.89 -14.00
N SER A 106 1.68 4.93 -14.59
CA SER A 106 1.63 5.15 -16.04
C SER A 106 2.28 4.01 -16.82
N ARG A 107 3.44 3.52 -16.37
CA ARG A 107 4.13 2.38 -17.01
C ARG A 107 3.33 1.09 -16.95
N LEU A 108 2.54 0.91 -15.90
CA LEU A 108 1.70 -0.27 -15.69
C LEU A 108 0.30 -0.14 -16.31
N GLY A 109 0.02 0.95 -17.03
CA GLY A 109 -1.30 1.19 -17.65
C GLY A 109 -2.41 1.38 -16.62
N ILE A 110 -2.08 1.86 -15.42
CA ILE A 110 -3.05 2.17 -14.38
C ILE A 110 -3.54 3.59 -14.61
N GLU A 111 -4.85 3.74 -14.71
CA GLU A 111 -5.56 5.03 -14.81
C GLU A 111 -6.12 5.44 -13.45
N ARG A 112 -6.59 6.69 -13.33
CA ARG A 112 -7.07 7.22 -12.04
C ARG A 112 -8.32 6.53 -11.53
N ASP A 113 -9.16 6.04 -12.44
CA ASP A 113 -10.40 5.34 -12.15
C ASP A 113 -10.28 3.81 -12.31
N SER A 114 -9.10 3.26 -12.63
CA SER A 114 -8.89 1.82 -12.64
C SER A 114 -9.28 1.20 -11.29
N HIS A 115 -9.81 -0.03 -11.33
CA HIS A 115 -9.91 -0.87 -10.13
C HIS A 115 -8.64 -1.68 -9.97
N VAL A 116 -7.80 -1.26 -9.04
CA VAL A 116 -6.54 -1.94 -8.74
C VAL A 116 -6.79 -3.08 -7.75
N VAL A 117 -6.54 -4.32 -8.19
CA VAL A 117 -6.65 -5.54 -7.38
C VAL A 117 -5.26 -6.11 -7.11
N ILE A 118 -4.84 -6.12 -5.85
CA ILE A 118 -3.46 -6.41 -5.46
C ILE A 118 -3.38 -7.79 -4.79
N TYR A 119 -2.40 -8.59 -5.16
CA TYR A 119 -2.07 -9.84 -4.47
C TYR A 119 -0.57 -9.97 -4.23
N ASP A 120 -0.18 -10.98 -3.45
CA ASP A 120 1.20 -11.43 -3.32
C ASP A 120 1.27 -12.96 -3.27
N SER A 121 2.48 -13.51 -3.37
CA SER A 121 2.74 -14.95 -3.39
C SER A 121 2.89 -15.60 -2.01
N VAL A 122 2.46 -14.92 -0.94
CA VAL A 122 2.50 -15.40 0.46
C VAL A 122 1.09 -15.53 1.04
N GLY A 123 0.17 -14.66 0.65
CA GLY A 123 -1.17 -14.54 1.23
C GLY A 123 -1.19 -13.51 2.36
N LEU A 124 -1.27 -12.23 1.97
CA LEU A 124 -1.29 -11.04 2.85
C LEU A 124 0.04 -10.77 3.56
N PHE A 125 1.09 -10.50 2.78
CA PHE A 125 2.38 -10.05 3.31
C PHE A 125 2.77 -8.67 2.79
N SER A 126 2.98 -8.53 1.48
CA SER A 126 3.40 -7.28 0.83
C SER A 126 2.26 -6.57 0.09
N SER A 127 1.20 -7.30 -0.29
CA SER A 127 0.02 -6.71 -0.92
C SER A 127 -0.64 -5.59 -0.10
N PRO A 128 -0.72 -5.66 1.26
CA PRO A 128 -1.29 -4.56 2.03
C PRO A 128 -0.44 -3.27 1.95
N ARG A 129 0.88 -3.39 1.76
CA ARG A 129 1.79 -2.24 1.62
C ARG A 129 1.50 -1.49 0.32
N THR A 130 1.34 -2.22 -0.77
CA THR A 130 0.96 -1.61 -2.05
C THR A 130 -0.43 -0.99 -1.95
N ALA A 131 -1.40 -1.66 -1.30
CA ALA A 131 -2.73 -1.08 -1.11
C ALA A 131 -2.71 0.23 -0.31
N PHE A 132 -1.92 0.28 0.76
CA PHE A 132 -1.66 1.50 1.51
C PHE A 132 -1.04 2.60 0.64
N THR A 133 -0.06 2.24 -0.21
CA THR A 133 0.59 3.18 -1.13
C THR A 133 -0.44 3.81 -2.08
N PHE A 134 -1.30 3.02 -2.73
CA PHE A 134 -2.35 3.55 -3.60
C PHE A 134 -3.32 4.46 -2.86
N LYS A 135 -3.74 4.07 -1.64
CA LYS A 135 -4.62 4.90 -0.80
C LYS A 135 -3.96 6.22 -0.38
N HIS A 136 -2.68 6.18 -0.05
CA HIS A 136 -1.90 7.37 0.25
C HIS A 136 -1.91 8.36 -0.91
N PHE A 137 -1.76 7.90 -2.16
CA PHE A 137 -1.87 8.78 -3.33
C PHE A 137 -3.31 9.06 -3.79
N GLY A 138 -4.31 8.77 -2.96
CA GLY A 138 -5.71 9.08 -3.21
C GLY A 138 -6.31 8.27 -4.38
N HIS A 139 -5.84 7.05 -4.60
CA HIS A 139 -6.49 6.10 -5.49
C HIS A 139 -7.46 5.24 -4.70
N ASP A 140 -8.77 5.45 -4.91
CA ASP A 140 -9.78 4.91 -4.01
C ASP A 140 -10.27 3.51 -4.36
N ARG A 141 -10.23 3.13 -5.63
CA ARG A 141 -10.69 1.81 -6.11
C ARG A 141 -9.59 0.77 -5.96
N VAL A 142 -9.26 0.46 -4.70
CA VAL A 142 -8.24 -0.53 -4.34
C VAL A 142 -8.86 -1.70 -3.62
N SER A 143 -8.51 -2.91 -4.06
CA SER A 143 -8.83 -4.16 -3.38
C SER A 143 -7.58 -5.01 -3.18
N VAL A 144 -7.62 -5.90 -2.19
CA VAL A 144 -6.59 -6.92 -1.97
C VAL A 144 -7.22 -8.31 -2.11
N LEU A 145 -6.53 -9.22 -2.80
CA LEU A 145 -6.90 -10.64 -2.88
C LEU A 145 -6.59 -11.32 -1.54
N ASP A 146 -7.64 -11.65 -0.80
CA ASP A 146 -7.55 -12.26 0.51
C ASP A 146 -7.08 -13.72 0.40
N GLY A 147 -5.88 -14.02 0.90
CA GLY A 147 -5.20 -15.32 0.70
C GLY A 147 -4.19 -15.36 -0.44
N GLY A 148 -4.09 -14.29 -1.24
CA GLY A 148 -3.09 -14.14 -2.31
C GLY A 148 -3.11 -15.26 -3.36
N LEU A 149 -1.99 -15.39 -4.09
CA LEU A 149 -1.83 -16.45 -5.09
C LEU A 149 -1.94 -17.87 -4.49
N PRO A 150 -1.45 -18.16 -3.27
CA PRO A 150 -1.66 -19.47 -2.64
C PRO A 150 -3.13 -19.90 -2.56
N ARG A 151 -4.02 -19.04 -2.07
CA ARG A 151 -5.46 -19.37 -1.99
C ARG A 151 -6.09 -19.47 -3.38
N TRP A 152 -5.71 -18.60 -4.32
CA TRP A 152 -6.14 -18.70 -5.71
C TRP A 152 -5.88 -20.09 -6.30
N GLN A 153 -4.69 -20.64 -6.03
CA GLN A 153 -4.35 -21.99 -6.47
C GLN A 153 -5.09 -23.09 -5.69
N ALA A 154 -5.29 -22.91 -4.38
CA ALA A 154 -6.08 -23.85 -3.58
C ALA A 154 -7.54 -23.95 -4.05
N ASP A 155 -8.09 -22.85 -4.55
CA ASP A 155 -9.42 -22.78 -5.17
C ASP A 155 -9.45 -23.31 -6.62
N ASN A 156 -8.33 -23.86 -7.11
CA ASN A 156 -8.16 -24.43 -8.46
C ASN A 156 -8.46 -23.44 -9.61
N LEU A 157 -8.16 -22.16 -9.41
CA LEU A 157 -8.37 -21.14 -10.44
C LEU A 157 -7.19 -21.07 -11.44
N PRO A 158 -7.44 -20.65 -12.70
CA PRO A 158 -6.42 -20.62 -13.75
C PRO A 158 -5.23 -19.72 -13.40
N VAL A 159 -4.03 -20.14 -13.76
CA VAL A 159 -2.80 -19.34 -13.64
C VAL A 159 -2.14 -19.20 -15.01
N ASP A 160 -1.58 -18.04 -15.27
CA ASP A 160 -0.78 -17.75 -16.45
C ASP A 160 0.68 -18.14 -16.18
N THR A 161 1.20 -19.06 -16.99
CA THR A 161 2.60 -19.53 -16.97
C THR A 161 3.39 -19.12 -18.22
N GLY A 162 2.76 -18.34 -19.11
CA GLY A 162 3.38 -17.81 -20.31
C GLY A 162 4.32 -16.63 -20.03
N ILE A 163 4.87 -16.06 -21.09
CA ILE A 163 5.70 -14.85 -20.99
C ILE A 163 4.79 -13.66 -20.63
N PRO A 164 5.10 -12.88 -19.57
CA PRO A 164 4.30 -11.72 -19.22
C PRO A 164 4.20 -10.71 -20.35
N ALA A 165 2.98 -10.19 -20.59
CA ALA A 165 2.76 -9.07 -21.48
C ALA A 165 3.25 -7.75 -20.84
N ASN A 166 3.74 -6.82 -21.65
CA ASN A 166 4.00 -5.45 -21.19
C ASN A 166 2.68 -4.68 -21.19
N PRO A 167 2.21 -4.17 -20.04
CA PRO A 167 0.94 -3.47 -19.99
C PRO A 167 0.97 -2.09 -20.64
N ASN A 168 2.12 -1.46 -20.88
CA ASN A 168 2.18 -0.04 -21.30
C ASN A 168 1.41 0.21 -22.63
N PRO A 169 0.21 0.81 -22.58
CA PRO A 169 -0.58 1.11 -23.77
C PRO A 169 -0.16 2.42 -24.45
N HIS A 170 0.64 3.26 -23.77
CA HIS A 170 1.10 4.59 -24.21
C HIS A 170 2.54 4.59 -24.73
N ALA A 171 3.14 3.42 -24.93
CA ALA A 171 4.36 3.36 -25.68
C ALA A 171 4.02 3.84 -27.11
N VAL A 172 4.38 5.08 -27.46
CA VAL A 172 4.29 5.64 -28.81
C VAL A 172 5.72 5.73 -29.37
N ALA A 173 5.95 5.24 -30.58
CA ALA A 173 7.27 5.37 -31.20
C ALA A 173 7.50 6.87 -31.48
N GLY A 174 8.76 7.27 -31.66
CA GLY A 174 9.10 8.66 -32.02
C GLY A 174 8.43 9.19 -33.31
N ASP A 175 7.64 8.37 -34.01
CA ASP A 175 6.83 8.71 -35.18
C ASP A 175 5.31 8.84 -34.89
N GLY A 176 4.87 8.72 -33.63
CA GLY A 176 3.46 8.87 -33.26
C GLY A 176 2.61 7.61 -33.42
N SER A 177 3.19 6.45 -33.80
CA SER A 177 2.46 5.19 -33.89
C SER A 177 2.44 4.40 -32.57
N PRO A 178 1.35 3.68 -32.23
CA PRO A 178 1.32 2.82 -31.06
C PRO A 178 2.40 1.72 -31.16
N ILE A 179 3.28 1.61 -30.16
CA ILE A 179 4.37 0.62 -30.04
C ILE A 179 3.81 -0.78 -29.69
N ARG A 180 2.67 -1.17 -30.26
CA ARG A 180 2.25 -2.58 -30.18
C ARG A 180 3.20 -3.52 -30.92
N ALA A 181 4.06 -3.01 -31.82
CA ALA A 181 4.80 -3.84 -32.78
C ALA A 181 6.34 -3.76 -32.72
N ARG A 182 6.95 -2.87 -31.92
CA ARG A 182 8.42 -2.70 -31.89
C ARG A 182 9.13 -3.35 -30.71
N PHE A 183 8.42 -3.70 -29.65
CA PHE A 183 8.99 -4.43 -28.53
C PHE A 183 8.50 -5.87 -28.56
N GLY A 184 9.41 -6.78 -28.90
CA GLY A 184 9.21 -8.22 -28.74
C GLY A 184 9.02 -8.61 -27.26
N PRO A 185 8.98 -9.92 -26.96
CA PRO A 185 8.83 -10.40 -25.58
C PRO A 185 9.89 -9.78 -24.65
N ILE A 186 9.38 -9.12 -23.60
CA ILE A 186 10.06 -8.62 -22.38
C ILE A 186 10.87 -7.31 -22.51
N PHE A 187 10.29 -6.22 -21.98
CA PHE A 187 11.00 -5.02 -21.49
C PHE A 187 11.28 -5.06 -19.97
N SER A 188 10.69 -6.03 -19.27
CA SER A 188 10.86 -6.17 -17.82
C SER A 188 12.25 -6.66 -17.42
N GLU A 189 13.05 -7.27 -18.31
CA GLU A 189 14.47 -7.49 -18.01
C GLU A 189 15.28 -6.19 -17.97
N LEU A 190 14.98 -5.16 -18.77
CA LEU A 190 15.72 -3.90 -18.65
C LEU A 190 15.34 -3.15 -17.37
N LEU A 191 14.06 -3.14 -16.99
CA LEU A 191 13.60 -2.55 -15.72
C LEU A 191 14.07 -3.31 -14.48
N TYR A 192 14.19 -4.65 -14.55
CA TYR A 192 14.35 -5.51 -13.36
C TYR A 192 15.56 -6.47 -13.40
N ALA A 193 16.44 -6.41 -14.41
CA ALA A 193 17.67 -7.20 -14.44
C ALA A 193 18.63 -6.76 -13.32
N HIS A 194 19.21 -7.78 -12.68
CA HIS A 194 20.09 -7.68 -11.53
C HIS A 194 21.18 -6.61 -11.70
N LYS A 195 21.42 -5.82 -10.64
CA LYS A 195 22.63 -5.00 -10.54
C LYS A 195 23.85 -5.93 -10.67
N PRO A 196 24.70 -5.68 -11.68
CA PRO A 196 25.80 -4.78 -11.45
C PRO A 196 25.91 -3.71 -12.54
N LYS A 197 26.07 -2.45 -12.11
CA LYS A 197 26.49 -1.30 -12.93
C LYS A 197 25.85 -1.20 -14.33
N VAL A 198 24.58 -0.81 -14.37
CA VAL A 198 24.09 0.03 -15.46
C VAL A 198 23.93 1.43 -14.88
N GLU A 199 25.05 2.14 -14.77
CA GLU A 199 25.00 3.59 -14.71
C GLU A 199 24.35 4.07 -16.02
N SER A 200 23.42 5.02 -15.88
CA SER A 200 23.05 6.06 -16.86
C SER A 200 21.91 5.91 -17.86
N TYR A 201 21.27 4.76 -18.10
CA TYR A 201 20.13 4.76 -19.07
C TYR A 201 18.76 5.14 -18.49
N PHE A 202 18.60 5.19 -17.17
CA PHE A 202 17.27 5.26 -16.54
C PHE A 202 16.74 6.65 -16.18
N ILE A 203 17.55 7.72 -16.30
CA ILE A 203 17.13 9.07 -15.88
C ILE A 203 17.39 10.15 -16.95
N ALA A 204 18.24 9.92 -17.94
CA ALA A 204 18.67 11.01 -18.83
C ALA A 204 17.85 11.20 -20.13
N ASP A 205 17.32 10.12 -20.73
CA ASP A 205 16.90 10.20 -22.16
C ASP A 205 15.45 9.75 -22.47
N ILE A 206 14.59 9.56 -21.46
CA ILE A 206 13.14 9.59 -21.72
C ILE A 206 12.67 10.96 -21.24
N GLU A 207 12.83 11.92 -22.14
CA GLU A 207 12.35 13.29 -22.05
C GLU A 207 11.02 13.36 -21.28
N GLU A 208 11.01 14.06 -20.15
CA GLU A 208 10.02 14.95 -19.52
C GLU A 208 8.53 14.97 -19.94
N ARG A 209 7.99 14.06 -20.76
CA ARG A 209 6.65 14.19 -21.33
C ARG A 209 5.94 12.84 -21.42
N PHE A 210 4.96 12.75 -20.51
CA PHE A 210 3.76 11.91 -20.46
C PHE A 210 3.74 10.92 -19.28
N SER A 211 3.32 11.43 -18.11
CA SER A 211 2.54 10.61 -17.18
C SER A 211 1.08 11.07 -17.31
N GLU A 212 0.21 10.17 -17.74
CA GLU A 212 -1.23 10.43 -17.79
C GLU A 212 -1.85 10.29 -16.40
N TYR A 213 -1.27 9.42 -15.55
CA TYR A 213 -1.65 9.36 -14.15
C TYR A 213 -1.14 10.60 -13.41
N LYS A 214 -2.07 11.36 -12.83
CA LYS A 214 -1.79 12.54 -12.00
C LYS A 214 -2.43 12.42 -10.63
N VAL A 215 -1.62 12.57 -9.58
CA VAL A 215 -2.11 12.58 -8.20
C VAL A 215 -2.82 13.88 -7.92
N ASP A 216 -4.11 13.80 -7.59
CA ASP A 216 -4.88 14.98 -7.20
C ASP A 216 -4.41 15.52 -5.85
N GLY A 217 -4.11 16.82 -5.81
CA GLY A 217 -3.69 17.50 -4.60
C GLY A 217 -2.36 16.99 -4.07
N ALA A 218 -1.40 16.73 -4.95
CA ALA A 218 -0.03 16.30 -4.63
C ALA A 218 0.67 17.21 -3.59
N GLU A 219 0.28 18.48 -3.52
CA GLU A 219 0.76 19.47 -2.55
C GLU A 219 0.13 19.35 -1.15
N LYS A 220 -0.92 18.54 -0.97
CA LYS A 220 -1.56 18.37 0.33
C LYS A 220 -0.75 17.41 1.19
N GLU A 221 -0.34 17.89 2.36
CA GLU A 221 0.27 17.05 3.40
C GLU A 221 -0.73 15.96 3.83
N ARG A 222 -0.37 14.70 3.58
CA ARG A 222 -1.20 13.55 3.95
C ARG A 222 -0.80 13.04 5.33
N LYS A 223 -1.81 12.73 6.14
CA LYS A 223 -1.69 12.41 7.57
C LYS A 223 -1.80 10.92 7.87
N ASP A 224 -1.66 10.07 6.88
CA ASP A 224 -1.66 8.62 6.97
C ASP A 224 -0.25 8.03 7.05
N VAL A 225 0.78 8.85 6.84
CA VAL A 225 2.18 8.50 7.15
C VAL A 225 2.65 9.33 8.34
N ARG A 226 3.39 8.70 9.26
CA ARG A 226 4.14 9.38 10.30
C ARG A 226 5.62 9.37 9.93
N GLN A 227 6.28 10.49 10.16
CA GLN A 227 7.74 10.60 10.11
C GLN A 227 8.31 10.45 11.52
N TRP A 228 9.63 10.27 11.61
CA TRP A 228 10.30 10.15 12.91
C TRP A 228 10.02 11.34 13.85
N LYS A 229 9.97 12.57 13.30
CA LYS A 229 9.63 13.78 14.07
C LYS A 229 8.21 13.73 14.66
N ASP A 230 7.28 13.07 13.99
CA ASP A 230 5.90 12.91 14.47
C ASP A 230 5.86 11.88 15.59
N MET A 231 6.55 10.76 15.43
CA MET A 231 6.66 9.73 16.47
C MET A 231 7.24 10.30 17.77
N ASN A 232 8.30 11.11 17.68
CA ASN A 232 8.85 11.81 18.84
C ASN A 232 7.87 12.75 19.53
N LYS A 233 7.03 13.44 18.77
CA LYS A 233 5.96 14.28 19.34
C LYS A 233 4.90 13.39 20.00
N ILE A 234 4.48 12.31 19.36
CA ILE A 234 3.47 11.37 19.88
C ILE A 234 3.92 10.78 21.22
N ILE A 235 5.14 10.24 21.27
CA ILE A 235 5.71 9.61 22.47
C ILE A 235 5.69 10.57 23.68
N LYS A 236 6.01 11.85 23.47
CA LYS A 236 6.05 12.88 24.51
C LYS A 236 4.67 13.41 24.95
N LYS A 237 3.59 13.12 24.24
CA LYS A 237 2.23 13.56 24.63
C LYS A 237 1.75 12.80 25.87
N ALA A 238 0.90 13.45 26.66
CA ALA A 238 0.12 12.78 27.70
C ALA A 238 -0.82 11.73 27.08
N ASP A 239 -1.09 10.63 27.82
CA ASP A 239 -1.81 9.47 27.31
C ASP A 239 -3.16 9.84 26.66
N ALA A 240 -3.96 10.71 27.29
CA ALA A 240 -5.26 11.15 26.77
C ALA A 240 -5.22 11.84 25.39
N LYS A 241 -4.05 12.32 24.94
CA LYS A 241 -3.85 13.00 23.64
C LYS A 241 -2.94 12.22 22.70
N ARG A 242 -2.48 11.03 23.11
CA ARG A 242 -1.52 10.21 22.38
C ARG A 242 -2.22 9.28 21.39
N GLU A 243 -1.68 9.17 20.20
CA GLU A 243 -2.10 8.13 19.25
C GLU A 243 -1.67 6.75 19.79
N VAL A 244 -2.50 5.72 19.58
CA VAL A 244 -2.09 4.35 19.92
C VAL A 244 -0.99 3.91 18.97
N ILE A 245 0.12 3.40 19.48
CA ILE A 245 1.21 2.85 18.65
C ILE A 245 1.13 1.32 18.73
N ILE A 246 0.94 0.64 17.60
CA ILE A 246 0.91 -0.84 17.52
C ILE A 246 2.07 -1.36 16.67
N ASP A 247 2.83 -2.32 17.18
CA ASP A 247 4.04 -2.85 16.53
C ASP A 247 3.83 -4.28 16.01
N ALA A 248 4.01 -4.44 14.69
CA ALA A 248 3.77 -5.67 13.96
C ALA A 248 4.91 -6.71 14.01
N ARG A 249 6.02 -6.41 14.70
CA ARG A 249 7.17 -7.33 14.85
C ARG A 249 6.83 -8.52 15.77
N SER A 250 7.74 -9.49 15.85
CA SER A 250 7.61 -10.56 16.85
C SER A 250 7.65 -9.99 18.26
N ALA A 251 6.96 -10.66 19.19
CA ALA A 251 6.99 -10.29 20.61
C ALA A 251 8.43 -10.27 21.13
N GLY A 252 9.29 -11.22 20.73
CA GLY A 252 10.68 -11.23 21.17
C GLY A 252 11.48 -10.01 20.71
N ARG A 253 11.31 -9.57 19.46
CA ARG A 253 11.94 -8.34 18.96
C ARG A 253 11.42 -7.09 19.65
N PHE A 254 10.12 -7.06 19.93
CA PHE A 254 9.47 -5.97 20.65
C PHE A 254 9.96 -5.87 22.11
N HIS A 255 10.00 -6.98 22.85
CA HIS A 255 10.44 -7.04 24.24
C HIS A 255 11.96 -6.94 24.40
N GLY A 256 12.71 -7.12 23.31
CA GLY A 256 14.17 -7.05 23.30
C GLY A 256 14.86 -8.37 23.64
N THR A 257 14.13 -9.48 23.64
CA THR A 257 14.65 -10.83 23.90
C THR A 257 15.15 -11.54 22.64
N GLU A 258 14.77 -11.06 21.45
CA GLU A 258 15.28 -11.50 20.15
C GLU A 258 16.01 -10.35 19.44
N PRO A 259 17.06 -10.63 18.65
CA PRO A 259 17.77 -9.61 17.90
C PRO A 259 16.93 -9.09 16.72
N GLU A 260 17.22 -7.86 16.30
CA GLU A 260 16.76 -7.36 15.01
C GLU A 260 17.52 -8.05 13.86
N PRO A 261 16.88 -8.28 12.68
CA PRO A 261 17.57 -8.83 11.51
C PRO A 261 18.74 -7.97 11.02
N ARG A 262 18.70 -6.66 11.31
CA ARG A 262 19.78 -5.73 10.98
C ARG A 262 20.83 -5.77 12.08
N GLU A 263 22.02 -6.22 11.72
CA GLU A 263 23.16 -6.31 12.63
C GLU A 263 23.46 -4.96 13.30
N GLY A 264 23.74 -5.00 14.61
CA GLY A 264 24.07 -3.83 15.42
C GLY A 264 22.89 -2.95 15.84
N LEU A 265 21.68 -3.16 15.30
CA LEU A 265 20.49 -2.43 15.71
C LEU A 265 19.91 -3.01 17.01
N SER A 266 19.68 -2.18 18.03
CA SER A 266 19.04 -2.66 19.27
C SER A 266 17.61 -3.11 19.01
N SER A 267 17.24 -4.26 19.56
CA SER A 267 15.84 -4.66 19.76
C SER A 267 15.23 -3.90 20.94
N GLY A 268 13.94 -4.13 21.22
CA GLY A 268 13.12 -3.30 22.10
C GLY A 268 12.00 -2.60 21.31
N HIS A 269 11.36 -1.60 21.92
CA HIS A 269 10.25 -0.87 21.33
C HIS A 269 10.24 0.63 21.70
N MET A 270 9.40 1.38 20.99
CA MET A 270 9.13 2.79 21.27
C MET A 270 8.33 2.90 22.58
N PRO A 271 8.56 3.93 23.41
CA PRO A 271 7.79 4.11 24.62
C PRO A 271 6.29 4.13 24.36
N HIS A 272 5.55 3.42 25.21
CA HIS A 272 4.09 3.28 25.15
C HIS A 272 3.55 2.52 23.93
N ALA A 273 4.40 1.95 23.08
CA ALA A 273 3.95 1.07 22.02
C ALA A 273 3.35 -0.22 22.59
N LEU A 274 2.44 -0.81 21.82
CA LEU A 274 1.80 -2.08 22.14
C LEU A 274 2.29 -3.13 21.15
N SER A 275 2.68 -4.30 21.66
CA SER A 275 3.05 -5.45 20.83
C SER A 275 1.80 -6.03 20.18
N LEU A 276 1.76 -6.06 18.85
CA LEU A 276 0.71 -6.71 18.08
C LEU A 276 1.33 -7.40 16.86
N PRO A 277 1.97 -8.56 17.02
CA PRO A 277 2.55 -9.30 15.90
C PRO A 277 1.52 -9.49 14.79
N PHE A 278 1.90 -9.21 13.53
CA PHE A 278 0.94 -9.14 12.42
C PHE A 278 0.13 -10.43 12.20
N GLN A 279 0.64 -11.59 12.65
CA GLN A 279 -0.06 -12.85 12.56
C GLN A 279 -1.35 -12.87 13.40
N ALA A 280 -1.43 -12.06 14.45
CA ALA A 280 -2.61 -12.00 15.33
C ALA A 280 -3.86 -11.43 14.66
N VAL A 281 -3.71 -10.73 13.52
CA VAL A 281 -4.85 -10.22 12.73
C VAL A 281 -5.19 -11.11 11.53
N LEU A 282 -4.56 -12.28 11.42
CA LEU A 282 -4.68 -13.18 10.27
C LEU A 282 -5.13 -14.59 10.71
N SER A 283 -6.01 -15.20 9.93
CA SER A 283 -6.35 -16.62 10.05
C SER A 283 -5.40 -17.45 9.17
N PRO A 284 -4.65 -18.43 9.73
CA PRO A 284 -3.83 -19.34 8.94
C PRO A 284 -4.69 -20.41 8.27
N GLU A 285 -4.33 -20.77 7.03
CA GLU A 285 -4.76 -22.01 6.37
C GLU A 285 -3.51 -22.84 6.08
N SER A 286 -3.32 -23.89 6.87
CA SER A 286 -2.13 -24.75 6.82
C SER A 286 -2.34 -26.07 6.09
N SER A 287 -3.57 -26.42 5.70
CA SER A 287 -3.87 -27.67 5.00
C SER A 287 -3.50 -27.64 3.51
N THR A 288 -3.25 -26.45 2.96
CA THR A 288 -2.89 -26.26 1.55
C THR A 288 -1.38 -26.19 1.34
N THR A 289 -0.92 -26.47 0.12
CA THR A 289 0.48 -26.31 -0.29
C THR A 289 0.58 -25.34 -1.47
N PRO A 290 1.18 -24.15 -1.31
CA PRO A 290 1.71 -23.60 -0.05
C PRO A 290 0.60 -23.22 0.94
N PRO A 291 0.91 -23.14 2.25
CA PRO A 291 -0.02 -22.58 3.23
C PRO A 291 -0.20 -21.08 2.98
N TYR A 292 -1.31 -20.53 3.45
CA TYR A 292 -1.62 -19.11 3.29
C TYR A 292 -2.29 -18.52 4.52
N ARG A 293 -2.53 -17.22 4.47
CA ARG A 293 -3.29 -16.51 5.50
C ARG A 293 -4.37 -15.65 4.87
N THR A 294 -5.49 -15.55 5.57
CA THR A 294 -6.58 -14.63 5.25
C THR A 294 -6.76 -13.64 6.39
N MET A 295 -7.37 -12.50 6.11
CA MET A 295 -7.67 -11.52 7.16
C MET A 295 -8.81 -12.04 8.04
N LEU A 296 -8.68 -11.88 9.36
CA LEU A 296 -9.76 -12.19 10.31
C LEU A 296 -11.06 -11.42 9.97
N SER A 297 -12.20 -11.93 10.43
CA SER A 297 -13.48 -11.21 10.31
C SER A 297 -13.48 -9.88 11.07
N PRO A 298 -14.34 -8.91 10.72
CA PRO A 298 -14.45 -7.65 11.47
C PRO A 298 -14.68 -7.87 12.98
N GLU A 299 -15.48 -8.87 13.35
CA GLU A 299 -15.81 -9.19 14.75
C GLU A 299 -14.62 -9.79 15.51
N GLU A 300 -13.81 -10.61 14.86
CA GLU A 300 -12.57 -11.14 15.45
C GLU A 300 -11.51 -10.05 15.58
N LEU A 301 -11.38 -9.18 14.58
CA LEU A 301 -10.47 -8.03 14.64
C LEU A 301 -10.83 -7.05 15.75
N GLU A 302 -12.13 -6.81 15.98
CA GLU A 302 -12.61 -6.00 17.10
C GLU A 302 -12.11 -6.57 18.44
N LYS A 303 -12.19 -7.88 18.65
CA LYS A 303 -11.65 -8.54 19.85
C LYS A 303 -10.14 -8.39 19.95
N VAL A 304 -9.40 -8.63 18.87
CA VAL A 304 -7.94 -8.49 18.85
C VAL A 304 -7.52 -7.07 19.24
N PHE A 305 -8.18 -6.05 18.71
CA PHE A 305 -7.85 -4.67 19.06
C PHE A 305 -8.26 -4.32 20.50
N GLU A 306 -9.44 -4.75 20.97
CA GLU A 306 -9.86 -4.58 22.37
C GLU A 306 -8.87 -5.23 23.35
N ASP A 307 -8.42 -6.45 23.07
CA ASP A 307 -7.48 -7.18 23.92
C ASP A 307 -6.11 -6.48 24.00
N VAL A 308 -5.65 -5.91 22.88
CA VAL A 308 -4.33 -5.26 22.79
C VAL A 308 -4.31 -3.88 23.43
N MET A 309 -5.31 -3.03 23.14
CA MET A 309 -5.28 -1.62 23.57
C MET A 309 -6.27 -1.28 24.68
N GLY A 310 -7.15 -2.21 25.04
CA GLY A 310 -8.26 -2.00 25.97
C GLY A 310 -9.49 -1.41 25.28
N LYS A 311 -10.67 -1.81 25.76
CA LYS A 311 -11.98 -1.43 25.21
C LYS A 311 -12.16 0.10 25.05
N ASP A 312 -11.79 0.88 26.06
CA ASP A 312 -11.96 2.33 26.02
C ASP A 312 -11.13 2.97 24.92
N ARG A 313 -9.85 2.61 24.79
CA ARG A 313 -8.98 3.14 23.72
C ARG A 313 -9.45 2.68 22.36
N TRP A 314 -9.90 1.43 22.23
CA TRP A 314 -10.45 0.93 20.98
C TRP A 314 -11.69 1.72 20.53
N MET A 315 -12.61 2.02 21.45
CA MET A 315 -13.77 2.85 21.15
C MET A 315 -13.40 4.29 20.76
N GLU A 316 -12.37 4.87 21.39
CA GLU A 316 -11.84 6.17 20.97
C GLU A 316 -11.22 6.13 19.57
N VAL A 317 -10.57 5.02 19.20
CA VAL A 317 -10.03 4.81 17.86
C VAL A 317 -11.15 4.64 16.82
N LYS A 318 -12.12 3.77 17.05
CA LYS A 318 -13.28 3.56 16.15
C LYS A 318 -14.10 4.83 15.93
N SER A 319 -14.28 5.65 16.97
CA SER A 319 -15.00 6.92 16.86
C SER A 319 -14.19 8.06 16.23
N GLY A 320 -12.90 7.83 15.93
CA GLY A 320 -12.00 8.86 15.39
C GLY A 320 -11.51 9.89 16.42
N LYS A 321 -11.86 9.73 17.70
CA LYS A 321 -11.39 10.61 18.80
C LYS A 321 -9.89 10.44 19.06
N ARG A 322 -9.34 9.25 18.81
CA ARG A 322 -7.93 8.92 18.98
C ARG A 322 -7.38 8.30 17.69
N GLY A 323 -6.21 8.74 17.24
CA GLY A 323 -5.52 8.14 16.11
C GLY A 323 -4.78 6.86 16.50
N VAL A 324 -4.49 6.02 15.50
CA VAL A 324 -3.66 4.83 15.66
C VAL A 324 -2.56 4.83 14.61
N VAL A 325 -1.34 4.49 15.00
CA VAL A 325 -0.19 4.35 14.12
C VAL A 325 0.38 2.94 14.21
N GLY A 326 0.43 2.26 13.07
CA GLY A 326 1.13 1.00 12.90
C GLY A 326 2.62 1.20 12.65
N THR A 327 3.45 0.37 13.24
CA THR A 327 4.90 0.29 12.97
C THR A 327 5.30 -1.18 12.83
N CYS A 328 6.47 -1.45 12.28
CA CYS A 328 7.09 -2.77 12.36
C CYS A 328 8.62 -2.68 12.33
N GLY A 329 9.31 -3.51 11.56
CA GLY A 329 10.74 -3.37 11.29
C GLY A 329 11.06 -2.25 10.29
N SER A 330 10.37 -2.23 9.15
CA SER A 330 10.70 -1.37 7.98
C SER A 330 9.45 -0.94 7.18
N GLY A 331 8.30 -0.76 7.81
CA GLY A 331 7.08 -0.26 7.18
C GLY A 331 6.27 -1.27 6.35
N MET A 332 6.82 -2.46 6.08
CA MET A 332 6.13 -3.53 5.34
C MET A 332 4.96 -4.13 6.12
N THR A 333 5.22 -4.93 7.16
CA THR A 333 4.15 -5.64 7.91
C THR A 333 3.24 -4.74 8.73
N ALA A 334 3.62 -3.47 8.97
CA ALA A 334 2.73 -2.46 9.55
C ALA A 334 1.48 -2.24 8.70
N SER A 335 1.60 -2.40 7.38
CA SER A 335 0.47 -2.29 6.45
C SER A 335 -0.57 -3.40 6.60
N ILE A 336 -0.18 -4.57 7.16
CA ILE A 336 -1.12 -5.64 7.49
C ILE A 336 -2.03 -5.20 8.64
N LEU A 337 -1.45 -4.58 9.68
CA LEU A 337 -2.22 -4.00 10.79
C LEU A 337 -3.11 -2.84 10.30
N TRP A 338 -2.59 -1.99 9.40
CA TRP A 338 -3.41 -0.94 8.77
C TRP A 338 -4.59 -1.53 8.01
N LEU A 339 -4.40 -2.56 7.19
CA LEU A 339 -5.49 -3.21 6.45
C LEU A 339 -6.52 -3.86 7.39
N ALA A 340 -6.06 -4.44 8.50
CA ALA A 340 -6.93 -4.96 9.56
C ALA A 340 -7.77 -3.84 10.21
N LEU A 341 -7.17 -2.68 10.49
CA LEU A 341 -7.88 -1.50 10.98
C LEU A 341 -8.95 -1.01 9.99
N GLN A 342 -8.63 -0.96 8.68
CA GLN A 342 -9.60 -0.63 7.64
C GLN A 342 -10.80 -1.58 7.66
N ARG A 343 -10.54 -2.89 7.76
CA ARG A 343 -11.58 -3.93 7.83
C ARG A 343 -12.42 -3.86 9.10
N ALA A 344 -11.83 -3.41 10.21
CA ALA A 344 -12.52 -3.17 11.48
C ALA A 344 -13.26 -1.80 11.52
N GLY A 345 -13.25 -1.04 10.41
CA GLY A 345 -13.98 0.23 10.27
C GLY A 345 -13.19 1.49 10.62
N VAL A 346 -11.88 1.39 10.87
CA VAL A 346 -10.99 2.53 11.15
C VAL A 346 -10.31 2.96 9.85
N VAL A 347 -10.95 3.85 9.10
CA VAL A 347 -10.52 4.23 7.75
C VAL A 347 -9.59 5.45 7.72
N ASP A 348 -10.05 6.59 8.23
CA ASP A 348 -9.37 7.89 8.06
C ASP A 348 -8.32 8.21 9.14
N ASN A 349 -8.32 7.49 10.26
CA ASN A 349 -7.51 7.82 11.44
C ASN A 349 -6.45 6.75 11.79
N ALA A 350 -6.10 5.93 10.80
CA ALA A 350 -5.03 4.95 10.87
C ALA A 350 -3.84 5.43 10.02
N ALA A 351 -2.65 5.42 10.60
CA ALA A 351 -1.41 5.80 9.94
C ALA A 351 -0.35 4.70 10.02
N ILE A 352 0.69 4.79 9.20
CA ILE A 352 1.90 3.97 9.29
C ILE A 352 3.09 4.86 9.61
N TYR A 353 3.88 4.47 10.61
CA TYR A 353 5.23 5.00 10.79
C TYR A 353 6.19 4.26 9.86
N ASP A 354 6.60 4.96 8.82
CA ASP A 354 7.09 4.30 7.62
C ASP A 354 8.52 3.76 7.75
N GLU A 355 9.41 4.58 8.32
CA GLU A 355 10.75 4.12 8.66
C GLU A 355 10.76 3.04 9.74
N SER A 356 9.67 2.96 10.51
CA SER A 356 9.41 1.92 11.50
C SER A 356 10.57 1.78 12.51
N TRP A 357 10.73 0.61 13.13
CA TRP A 357 11.76 0.38 14.13
C TRP A 357 13.18 0.65 13.61
N THR A 358 13.48 0.29 12.36
CA THR A 358 14.82 0.48 11.80
C THR A 358 15.20 1.95 11.79
N GLY A 359 14.31 2.84 11.35
CA GLY A 359 14.60 4.28 11.36
C GLY A 359 14.65 4.83 12.78
N TYR A 360 13.71 4.41 13.64
CA TYR A 360 13.68 4.89 15.02
C TYR A 360 14.93 4.50 15.79
N ALA A 361 15.25 3.21 15.89
CA ALA A 361 16.36 2.72 16.68
C ALA A 361 17.75 3.05 16.11
N ALA A 362 17.83 3.45 14.83
CA ALA A 362 19.09 3.92 14.23
C ALA A 362 19.54 5.30 14.73
N ARG A 363 18.65 6.07 15.37
CA ARG A 363 18.95 7.43 15.84
C ARG A 363 19.38 7.43 17.31
N PRO A 364 20.55 8.00 17.67
CA PRO A 364 21.09 7.97 19.04
C PRO A 364 20.17 8.56 20.12
N GLU A 365 19.34 9.53 19.75
CA GLU A 365 18.42 10.23 20.63
C GLU A 365 17.10 9.46 20.89
N SER A 366 16.90 8.33 20.22
CA SER A 366 15.70 7.51 20.37
C SER A 366 15.69 6.79 21.71
N ILE A 367 14.58 6.92 22.43
CA ILE A 367 14.35 6.23 23.70
C ILE A 367 13.88 4.81 23.37
N ILE A 368 14.60 3.79 23.86
CA ILE A 368 14.28 2.38 23.60
C ILE A 368 13.86 1.72 24.91
N GLU A 369 12.65 1.17 24.95
CA GLU A 369 12.15 0.36 26.05
C GLU A 369 12.37 -1.14 25.78
N LYS A 370 12.64 -1.89 26.86
CA LYS A 370 12.75 -3.35 26.89
C LYS A 370 11.99 -3.81 28.12
N SER A 371 11.27 -4.93 28.02
CA SER A 371 10.32 -5.38 29.03
C SER A 371 10.30 -6.88 29.15
#